data_AF-A0A1I1ARK4-F1
#
_entry.id   AF-A0A1I1ARK4-F1
#
_cell.length_a   1.000
_cell.length_b   1.000
_cell.length_c   1.000
_cell.angle_alpha   90.00
_cell.angle_beta   90.00
_cell.angle_gamma   90.00
#
_symmetry.space_group_name_H-M   'P 1'
#
loop_
_entity.id
_entity.type
_entity.pdbx_description
1 polymer ?
#
loop_
_entity_poly.entity_id
_entity_poly.type
_entity_poly.pdbx_seq_one_letter_code
_entity_poly.pdbx_strand_id
1 'polypeptide(L)'
;MRFTPLLPIRYSLAAATTLSLLLSACGGGDGANSADTAPTSNSGSPATPMPLASPPGTSTPPLPVASGTLSLNSVELAQTHVIPPTGRTMNTADGKSRTLTLLANRAALLMVEPATEGANIQVEIVGSNLGSLILNTPDKLPATDNGMPQYSSNKYSVLLPKEWLQPGVTLKITRGNDVTTVPLTVTGGINLTVRTVPAFFFGATRAMATVAKDKLEMDGISIALDYAQEIPVASVDGVNSGDLSFNDFVLPPTGTVAAQAYSTFATARNSPGADGYVLMGQMLNILPELRSVTANNDRNLNVAYWAPMVVEDPLTGKLIGMGGGLTSVGAGNASGDSDNYGGIFDHEMGHGYGMSHAGDMYNNGTYPYPGGSLSGSSWGYDAIRNQLLSPVLPALPCKSSGRQLDASGRCYRQDPMQGGSGDQSAGYRWEMFADYSSALIQGWMNGRIVYNPAAAGNASRFTIWSAVQGAYVDASATVSQLQRDMQGNQQVVTVLGNISKTDGTLNRLVVSATGQGNIPRTFDPTSQPDWDQMKSQYTSYCQSTGCDYTLQATFTDGTTQNVLLPKGYHQNNSNTVNPNSGNPLNGASFIRFAVNFSAAKKLKRVDLYVTEFGAKPTFSAMNPASLVNPIGSLVVP
;
A
#
# COMPACT_ATOMS: atom_id res chain seq x y z
N MET A 1 -22.22 -50.24 -9.50
CA MET A 1 -20.76 -50.03 -9.57
C MET A 1 -20.45 -48.72 -8.87
N ARG A 2 -19.71 -48.78 -7.76
CA ARG A 2 -19.41 -47.62 -6.90
C ARG A 2 -18.23 -46.85 -7.50
N PHE A 3 -18.41 -45.54 -7.68
CA PHE A 3 -17.35 -44.60 -8.02
C PHE A 3 -16.52 -44.27 -6.77
N THR A 4 -15.22 -44.44 -6.86
CA THR A 4 -14.20 -43.94 -5.92
C THR A 4 -13.74 -42.55 -6.37
N PRO A 5 -13.62 -41.56 -5.46
CA PRO A 5 -13.07 -40.24 -5.81
C PRO A 5 -11.53 -40.24 -5.79
N LEU A 6 -10.94 -39.61 -6.78
CA LEU A 6 -9.51 -39.30 -6.87
C LEU A 6 -9.13 -38.18 -5.89
N LEU A 7 -8.00 -38.36 -5.20
CA LEU A 7 -7.37 -37.38 -4.31
C LEU A 7 -6.96 -36.09 -5.06
N PRO A 8 -6.90 -34.94 -4.37
CA PRO A 8 -6.42 -33.69 -4.96
C PRO A 8 -4.90 -33.69 -5.09
N ILE A 9 -4.45 -33.51 -6.34
CA ILE A 9 -3.07 -33.26 -6.72
C ILE A 9 -2.64 -31.89 -6.17
N ARG A 10 -1.55 -31.89 -5.38
CA ARG A 10 -0.88 -30.67 -4.91
C ARG A 10 -0.20 -29.97 -6.09
N TYR A 11 -0.78 -28.88 -6.57
CA TYR A 11 -0.12 -27.98 -7.51
C TYR A 11 0.97 -27.19 -6.77
N SER A 12 2.22 -27.59 -6.96
CA SER A 12 3.38 -26.72 -6.73
C SER A 12 3.64 -25.99 -8.04
N LEU A 13 3.07 -24.78 -8.21
CA LEU A 13 3.44 -23.91 -9.34
C LEU A 13 4.84 -23.35 -9.08
N ALA A 14 5.85 -24.05 -9.59
CA ALA A 14 7.11 -23.43 -10.01
C ALA A 14 6.89 -22.88 -11.43
N ALA A 15 6.19 -21.75 -11.55
CA ALA A 15 6.14 -21.01 -12.80
C ALA A 15 7.40 -20.13 -12.87
N ALA A 16 8.41 -20.60 -13.60
CA ALA A 16 9.40 -19.72 -14.21
C ALA A 16 8.66 -18.84 -15.23
N THR A 17 8.09 -17.75 -14.75
CA THR A 17 7.58 -16.68 -15.62
C THR A 17 8.75 -15.75 -15.90
N THR A 18 9.17 -15.71 -17.15
CA THR A 18 9.87 -14.57 -17.74
C THR A 18 8.97 -13.36 -17.61
N LEU A 19 9.03 -12.70 -16.44
CA LEU A 19 8.36 -11.45 -16.18
C LEU A 19 9.04 -10.40 -17.05
N SER A 20 8.36 -9.97 -18.11
CA SER A 20 8.75 -8.77 -18.85
C SER A 20 8.55 -7.59 -17.91
N LEU A 21 9.64 -7.11 -17.30
CA LEU A 21 9.65 -5.90 -16.50
C LEU A 21 9.36 -4.71 -17.42
N LEU A 22 8.10 -4.25 -17.42
CA LEU A 22 7.77 -2.92 -17.92
C LEU A 22 8.09 -1.94 -16.80
N LEU A 23 9.23 -1.26 -16.92
CA LEU A 23 9.61 -0.13 -16.09
C LEU A 23 8.93 1.12 -16.68
N SER A 24 8.08 1.79 -15.92
CA SER A 24 7.42 3.05 -16.27
C SER A 24 7.88 4.15 -15.33
N ALA A 25 8.26 5.30 -15.89
CA ALA A 25 8.89 6.37 -15.13
C ALA A 25 8.31 7.72 -15.53
N CYS A 26 7.94 8.55 -14.54
CA CYS A 26 7.11 9.74 -14.73
C CYS A 26 7.67 10.96 -14.00
N GLY A 27 7.71 12.14 -14.65
CA GLY A 27 8.10 13.43 -14.04
C GLY A 27 7.01 14.50 -14.24
N GLY A 28 6.74 15.30 -13.21
CA GLY A 28 5.70 16.34 -13.22
C GLY A 28 6.05 17.54 -12.33
N GLY A 29 5.63 18.76 -12.75
CA GLY A 29 5.98 20.03 -12.12
C GLY A 29 4.85 21.07 -12.01
N ASP A 30 5.01 21.89 -10.97
CA ASP A 30 4.59 23.28 -10.68
C ASP A 30 3.13 23.67 -10.35
N GLY A 31 2.97 24.28 -9.16
CA GLY A 31 1.75 24.90 -8.63
C GLY A 31 1.89 26.39 -8.29
N ALA A 32 0.86 27.00 -7.69
CA ALA A 32 0.93 28.28 -6.94
C ALA A 32 -0.37 28.61 -6.16
N ASN A 33 -0.18 29.29 -5.02
CA ASN A 33 -1.09 29.64 -3.91
C ASN A 33 -2.03 30.85 -4.11
N SER A 34 -3.09 30.97 -3.27
CA SER A 34 -3.40 32.08 -2.31
C SER A 34 -4.90 32.12 -1.95
N ALA A 35 -5.33 32.04 -0.66
CA ALA A 35 -5.61 33.12 0.32
C ALA A 35 -6.79 34.06 -0.14
N ASP A 36 -7.80 34.47 0.63
CA ASP A 36 -8.14 34.41 2.06
C ASP A 36 -9.57 35.00 2.28
N THR A 37 -10.05 35.01 3.54
CA THR A 37 -11.06 35.90 4.18
C THR A 37 -12.58 35.64 4.16
N ALA A 38 -13.11 35.48 5.39
CA ALA A 38 -14.50 35.57 5.83
C ALA A 38 -14.98 37.04 5.97
N PRO A 39 -16.28 37.31 6.25
CA PRO A 39 -16.67 37.59 7.65
C PRO A 39 -18.11 37.21 8.08
N THR A 40 -18.37 37.53 9.35
CA THR A 40 -19.38 37.15 10.34
C THR A 40 -20.70 37.95 10.39
N SER A 41 -21.76 37.26 10.86
CA SER A 41 -22.72 37.58 11.94
C SER A 41 -23.83 38.66 11.85
N ASN A 42 -25.05 38.17 12.09
CA ASN A 42 -26.01 38.50 13.18
C ASN A 42 -27.14 39.55 13.09
N SER A 43 -28.25 39.10 13.72
CA SER A 43 -29.38 39.79 14.38
C SER A 43 -30.56 40.23 13.49
N GLY A 44 -31.84 40.04 13.85
CA GLY A 44 -32.50 39.42 15.00
C GLY A 44 -34.05 39.56 14.88
N SER A 45 -34.78 38.64 15.55
CA SER A 45 -36.14 38.65 16.17
C SER A 45 -37.20 39.73 15.82
N PRO A 46 -38.54 39.49 15.98
CA PRO A 46 -39.16 38.81 17.14
C PRO A 46 -40.48 38.00 16.91
N ALA A 47 -40.92 37.39 18.01
CA ALA A 47 -41.98 36.41 18.22
C ALA A 47 -43.43 36.95 18.33
N THR A 48 -44.43 36.08 18.17
CA THR A 48 -45.73 36.03 18.90
C THR A 48 -46.56 34.78 18.45
N PRO A 49 -47.67 34.36 19.10
CA PRO A 49 -47.75 33.66 20.39
C PRO A 49 -48.47 32.29 20.29
N MET A 50 -48.29 31.42 21.29
CA MET A 50 -48.98 30.13 21.46
C MET A 50 -50.47 30.28 21.84
N PRO A 51 -51.35 29.37 21.38
CA PRO A 51 -52.62 29.06 22.04
C PRO A 51 -52.59 27.74 22.83
N LEU A 52 -53.52 27.71 23.79
CA LEU A 52 -53.73 26.79 24.91
C LEU A 52 -53.78 25.28 24.62
N ALA A 53 -53.37 24.53 25.62
CA ALA A 53 -53.49 23.09 25.77
C ALA A 53 -54.94 22.62 26.05
N SER A 54 -55.30 21.48 25.47
CA SER A 54 -56.53 20.72 25.71
C SER A 54 -56.23 19.40 26.45
N PRO A 55 -57.20 18.82 27.17
CA PRO A 55 -56.98 17.77 28.18
C PRO A 55 -56.70 16.38 27.58
N PRO A 56 -56.11 15.45 28.36
CA PRO A 56 -55.62 14.17 27.85
C PRO A 56 -56.75 13.17 27.58
N GLY A 57 -56.94 12.82 26.31
CA GLY A 57 -57.75 11.69 25.88
C GLY A 57 -56.98 10.38 26.06
N THR A 58 -57.60 9.42 26.72
CA THR A 58 -57.14 8.03 26.86
C THR A 58 -56.98 7.36 25.49
N SER A 59 -55.73 7.09 25.08
CA SER A 59 -55.43 6.30 23.89
C SER A 59 -55.34 4.80 24.23
N THR A 60 -56.27 4.04 23.68
CA THR A 60 -56.16 2.60 23.46
C THR A 60 -54.85 2.25 22.73
N PRO A 61 -54.22 1.08 22.98
CA PRO A 61 -53.05 0.66 22.22
C PRO A 61 -53.42 0.58 20.72
N PRO A 62 -52.63 1.15 19.80
CA PRO A 62 -52.94 1.03 18.39
C PRO A 62 -52.86 -0.44 17.98
N LEU A 63 -53.90 -0.92 17.29
CA LEU A 63 -53.82 -2.10 16.43
C LEU A 63 -52.56 -1.98 15.54
N PRO A 64 -51.85 -3.07 15.23
CA PRO A 64 -50.68 -3.02 14.35
C PRO A 64 -51.13 -2.45 13.01
N VAL A 65 -50.74 -1.20 12.75
CA VAL A 65 -50.97 -0.53 11.47
C VAL A 65 -50.16 -1.30 10.44
N ALA A 66 -50.82 -1.76 9.37
CA ALA A 66 -50.14 -2.43 8.27
C ALA A 66 -48.99 -1.54 7.79
N SER A 67 -47.75 -2.05 7.86
CA SER A 67 -46.59 -1.35 7.29
C SER A 67 -46.79 -1.22 5.78
N GLY A 68 -46.78 0.02 5.28
CA GLY A 68 -46.72 0.28 3.85
C GLY A 68 -45.33 -0.08 3.31
N THR A 69 -45.20 -0.20 1.99
CA THR A 69 -43.88 -0.35 1.34
C THR A 69 -43.35 1.03 0.98
N LEU A 70 -42.17 1.39 1.49
CA LEU A 70 -41.50 2.62 1.07
C LEU A 70 -40.87 2.43 -0.31
N SER A 71 -41.38 3.14 -1.32
CA SER A 71 -40.79 3.14 -2.67
C SER A 71 -39.64 4.14 -2.77
N LEU A 72 -38.50 3.66 -3.28
CA LEU A 72 -37.29 4.45 -3.50
C LEU A 72 -36.92 4.41 -4.99
N ASN A 73 -36.63 5.58 -5.56
CA ASN A 73 -36.11 5.72 -6.93
C ASN A 73 -34.64 5.28 -6.99
N SER A 74 -33.86 5.62 -5.96
CA SER A 74 -32.46 5.23 -5.87
C SER A 74 -31.99 5.08 -4.44
N VAL A 75 -31.03 4.16 -4.25
CA VAL A 75 -30.22 4.02 -3.04
C VAL A 75 -28.77 3.93 -3.49
N GLU A 76 -27.91 4.76 -2.90
CA GLU A 76 -26.48 4.82 -3.21
C GLU A 76 -25.69 4.92 -1.92
N LEU A 77 -24.48 4.38 -1.95
CA LEU A 77 -23.53 4.46 -0.85
C LEU A 77 -22.20 5.01 -1.35
N ALA A 78 -21.49 5.79 -0.53
CA ALA A 78 -20.17 6.30 -0.89
C ALA A 78 -19.12 6.05 0.21
N GLN A 79 -17.99 5.45 -0.17
CA GLN A 79 -16.81 5.23 0.69
C GLN A 79 -15.56 5.89 0.11
N THR A 80 -15.05 5.38 -1.00
CA THR A 80 -14.14 6.13 -1.90
C THR A 80 -14.93 6.71 -3.07
N HIS A 81 -15.94 5.98 -3.53
CA HIS A 81 -16.79 6.32 -4.67
C HIS A 81 -18.25 6.06 -4.37
N VAL A 82 -19.13 6.79 -5.05
CA VAL A 82 -20.57 6.53 -5.07
C VAL A 82 -20.84 5.24 -5.86
N ILE A 83 -21.48 4.26 -5.23
CA ILE A 83 -21.80 2.94 -5.78
C ILE A 83 -23.19 2.49 -5.33
N PRO A 84 -23.87 1.61 -6.08
CA PRO A 84 -25.13 1.02 -5.63
C PRO A 84 -24.90 0.00 -4.49
N PRO A 85 -25.97 -0.40 -3.76
CA PRO A 85 -25.89 -1.36 -2.66
C PRO A 85 -25.21 -2.69 -3.00
N THR A 86 -25.34 -3.14 -4.26
CA THR A 86 -24.76 -4.38 -4.77
C THR A 86 -23.30 -4.25 -5.21
N GLY A 87 -22.70 -3.07 -5.09
CA GLY A 87 -21.42 -2.74 -5.70
C GLY A 87 -21.53 -2.37 -7.17
N ARG A 88 -20.50 -1.69 -7.69
CA ARG A 88 -20.42 -1.23 -9.07
C ARG A 88 -19.50 -2.14 -9.87
N THR A 89 -20.01 -2.73 -10.96
CA THR A 89 -19.22 -3.54 -11.90
C THR A 89 -18.93 -2.74 -13.17
N MET A 90 -17.67 -2.73 -13.57
CA MET A 90 -17.18 -2.05 -14.76
C MET A 90 -16.56 -3.08 -15.70
N ASN A 91 -16.93 -3.00 -16.97
CA ASN A 91 -16.49 -3.93 -18.02
C ASN A 91 -15.46 -3.25 -18.90
N THR A 92 -14.45 -4.00 -19.30
CA THR A 92 -13.40 -3.55 -20.22
C THR A 92 -13.58 -4.17 -21.60
N ALA A 93 -12.98 -3.55 -22.63
CA ALA A 93 -13.13 -3.99 -24.01
C ALA A 93 -12.54 -5.39 -24.26
N ASP A 94 -11.58 -5.81 -23.42
CA ASP A 94 -11.03 -7.18 -23.42
C ASP A 94 -11.96 -8.24 -22.80
N GLY A 95 -13.19 -7.87 -22.41
CA GLY A 95 -14.19 -8.77 -21.86
C GLY A 95 -14.00 -9.11 -20.38
N LYS A 96 -13.06 -8.45 -19.68
CA LYS A 96 -12.93 -8.59 -18.23
C LYS A 96 -13.86 -7.62 -17.50
N SER A 97 -14.11 -7.95 -16.24
CA SER A 97 -14.86 -7.08 -15.34
C SER A 97 -14.11 -6.89 -14.03
N ARG A 98 -14.34 -5.73 -13.40
CA ARG A 98 -13.93 -5.44 -12.03
C ARG A 98 -15.12 -4.88 -11.27
N THR A 99 -15.22 -5.24 -10.00
CA THR A 99 -16.32 -4.80 -9.13
C THR A 99 -15.74 -4.06 -7.93
N LEU A 100 -16.17 -2.82 -7.75
CA LEU A 100 -15.94 -2.05 -6.52
C LEU A 100 -17.11 -2.30 -5.56
N THR A 101 -16.79 -2.71 -4.35
CA THR A 101 -17.78 -3.02 -3.29
C THR A 101 -17.50 -2.20 -2.03
N LEU A 102 -18.48 -2.15 -1.13
CA LEU A 102 -18.27 -1.56 0.19
C LEU A 102 -17.29 -2.40 1.00
N LEU A 103 -16.51 -1.75 1.86
CA LEU A 103 -15.60 -2.37 2.81
C LEU A 103 -16.20 -2.32 4.21
N ALA A 104 -16.03 -3.40 4.96
CA ALA A 104 -16.37 -3.39 6.37
C ALA A 104 -15.47 -2.43 7.15
N ASN A 105 -15.94 -1.98 8.31
CA ASN A 105 -15.18 -1.08 9.20
C ASN A 105 -14.75 0.24 8.55
N ARG A 106 -15.49 0.70 7.51
CA ARG A 106 -15.35 2.01 6.90
C ARG A 106 -16.70 2.71 6.81
N ALA A 107 -16.77 3.95 7.28
CA ALA A 107 -18.01 4.74 7.24
C ALA A 107 -18.44 4.96 5.79
N ALA A 108 -19.75 5.05 5.54
CA ALA A 108 -20.29 5.22 4.21
C ALA A 108 -21.40 6.27 4.20
N LEU A 109 -21.36 7.22 3.27
CA LEU A 109 -22.49 8.13 3.04
C LEU A 109 -23.62 7.33 2.38
N LEU A 110 -24.75 7.17 3.07
CA LEU A 110 -25.99 6.67 2.48
C LEU A 110 -26.73 7.84 1.83
N MET A 111 -27.15 7.66 0.58
CA MET A 111 -28.01 8.59 -0.14
C MET A 111 -29.25 7.86 -0.65
N VAL A 112 -30.42 8.43 -0.41
CA VAL A 112 -31.72 7.84 -0.74
C VAL A 112 -32.59 8.85 -1.44
N GLU A 113 -33.17 8.45 -2.56
CA GLU A 113 -34.16 9.23 -3.28
C GLU A 113 -35.51 8.54 -3.16
N PRO A 114 -36.43 9.03 -2.33
CA PRO A 114 -37.76 8.44 -2.22
C PRO A 114 -38.60 8.76 -3.46
N ALA A 115 -39.49 7.85 -3.85
CA ALA A 115 -40.39 8.06 -4.99
C ALA A 115 -41.39 9.22 -4.76
N THR A 116 -41.66 9.52 -3.49
CA THR A 116 -42.42 10.69 -3.04
C THR A 116 -41.62 11.44 -1.99
N GLU A 117 -41.54 12.76 -2.10
CA GLU A 117 -40.87 13.57 -1.08
C GLU A 117 -41.55 13.43 0.29
N GLY A 118 -40.77 13.52 1.36
CA GLY A 118 -41.30 13.46 2.72
C GLY A 118 -40.22 13.58 3.78
N ALA A 119 -40.60 14.12 4.94
CA ALA A 119 -39.69 14.29 6.08
C ALA A 119 -39.51 13.00 6.90
N ASN A 120 -38.51 13.01 7.79
CA ASN A 120 -38.27 11.99 8.81
C ASN A 120 -37.99 10.58 8.27
N ILE A 121 -37.27 10.48 7.15
CA ILE A 121 -36.74 9.20 6.69
C ILE A 121 -35.67 8.74 7.68
N GLN A 122 -35.75 7.49 8.12
CA GLN A 122 -34.79 6.89 9.06
C GLN A 122 -34.16 5.65 8.45
N VAL A 123 -32.97 5.32 8.94
CA VAL A 123 -32.28 4.07 8.62
C VAL A 123 -31.83 3.37 9.90
N GLU A 124 -31.98 2.05 9.93
CA GLU A 124 -31.44 1.16 10.96
C GLU A 124 -30.90 -0.12 10.31
N ILE A 125 -30.18 -0.95 11.07
CA ILE A 125 -29.78 -2.28 10.61
C ILE A 125 -30.84 -3.29 11.03
N VAL A 126 -31.29 -4.13 10.09
CA VAL A 126 -32.24 -5.22 10.37
C VAL A 126 -31.69 -6.13 11.46
N GLY A 127 -32.47 -6.30 12.55
CA GLY A 127 -32.13 -7.21 13.64
C GLY A 127 -31.02 -6.73 14.57
N SER A 128 -30.62 -5.45 14.50
CA SER A 128 -29.58 -4.86 15.34
C SER A 128 -30.16 -3.92 16.41
N ASN A 129 -29.42 -3.77 17.51
CA ASN A 129 -29.72 -2.82 18.59
C ASN A 129 -28.90 -1.51 18.48
N LEU A 130 -28.27 -1.23 17.33
CA LEU A 130 -27.42 -0.05 17.12
C LEU A 130 -28.20 1.27 16.95
N GLY A 131 -29.52 1.23 17.08
CA GLY A 131 -30.40 2.40 16.96
C GLY A 131 -30.72 2.78 15.51
N SER A 132 -31.45 3.88 15.35
CA SER A 132 -31.79 4.46 14.04
C SER A 132 -31.13 5.82 13.84
N LEU A 133 -30.87 6.17 12.58
CA LEU A 133 -30.35 7.46 12.16
C LEU A 133 -31.39 8.16 11.28
N ILE A 134 -31.62 9.44 11.52
CA ILE A 134 -32.49 10.27 10.67
C ILE A 134 -31.66 10.77 9.49
N LEU A 135 -32.19 10.62 8.28
CA LEU A 135 -31.55 11.14 7.08
C LEU A 135 -31.74 12.66 7.01
N ASN A 136 -30.66 13.35 6.66
CA ASN A 136 -30.68 14.76 6.33
C ASN A 136 -31.49 15.00 5.06
N THR A 137 -32.15 16.15 4.99
CA THR A 137 -32.90 16.63 3.83
C THR A 137 -31.96 16.99 2.68
N PRO A 138 -32.45 17.06 1.42
CA PRO A 138 -31.60 17.28 0.24
C PRO A 138 -30.75 18.56 0.25
N ASP A 139 -31.19 19.62 0.95
CA ASP A 139 -30.43 20.87 1.15
C ASP A 139 -29.16 20.70 2.01
N LYS A 140 -29.04 19.56 2.70
CA LYS A 140 -27.92 19.19 3.57
C LYS A 140 -27.04 18.08 2.99
N LEU A 141 -27.26 17.70 1.73
CA LEU A 141 -26.37 16.79 1.04
C LEU A 141 -24.93 17.37 1.06
N PRO A 142 -23.89 16.54 1.28
CA PRO A 142 -22.51 17.01 1.23
C PRO A 142 -22.21 17.83 -0.02
N ALA A 143 -21.50 18.94 0.18
CA ALA A 143 -21.09 19.80 -0.92
C ALA A 143 -20.13 19.04 -1.86
N THR A 144 -19.99 19.55 -3.07
CA THR A 144 -19.03 19.03 -4.04
C THR A 144 -17.75 19.87 -4.00
N ASP A 145 -16.63 19.23 -4.26
CA ASP A 145 -15.32 19.87 -4.32
C ASP A 145 -15.21 21.03 -5.31
N ASN A 146 -14.31 21.97 -5.00
CA ASN A 146 -14.03 23.17 -5.78
C ASN A 146 -15.28 23.99 -6.19
N GLY A 147 -16.37 23.93 -5.42
CA GLY A 147 -17.62 24.64 -5.73
C GLY A 147 -18.34 24.10 -6.97
N MET A 148 -18.07 22.85 -7.35
CA MET A 148 -18.79 22.17 -8.42
C MET A 148 -20.28 22.04 -8.09
N PRO A 149 -21.16 21.89 -9.10
CA PRO A 149 -22.60 21.73 -8.88
C PRO A 149 -22.90 20.58 -7.92
N GLN A 150 -23.97 20.73 -7.13
CA GLN A 150 -24.44 19.71 -6.21
C GLN A 150 -24.71 18.38 -6.94
N TYR A 151 -24.31 17.27 -6.33
CA TYR A 151 -24.51 15.92 -6.87
C TYR A 151 -25.99 15.59 -7.16
N SER A 152 -26.90 16.02 -6.27
CA SER A 152 -28.34 15.82 -6.42
C SER A 152 -29.10 16.83 -5.56
N SER A 153 -30.23 17.34 -6.06
CA SER A 153 -31.14 18.22 -5.32
C SER A 153 -32.30 17.50 -4.62
N ASN A 154 -32.38 16.16 -4.72
CA ASN A 154 -33.53 15.37 -4.25
C ASN A 154 -33.15 14.18 -3.35
N LYS A 155 -31.87 13.93 -3.13
CA LYS A 155 -31.39 12.83 -2.28
C LYS A 155 -31.28 13.25 -0.81
N TYR A 156 -31.91 12.47 0.04
CA TYR A 156 -31.72 12.49 1.49
C TYR A 156 -30.44 11.74 1.84
N SER A 157 -29.73 12.15 2.89
CA SER A 157 -28.42 11.53 3.18
C SER A 157 -28.06 11.40 4.65
N VAL A 158 -27.27 10.41 4.99
CA VAL A 158 -26.68 10.27 6.33
C VAL A 158 -25.35 9.52 6.24
N LEU A 159 -24.39 9.88 7.09
CA LEU A 159 -23.16 9.11 7.23
C LEU A 159 -23.42 7.91 8.13
N LEU A 160 -23.37 6.70 7.54
CA LEU A 160 -23.45 5.46 8.29
C LEU A 160 -22.14 5.24 9.07
N PRO A 161 -22.20 5.00 10.39
CA PRO A 161 -21.03 4.66 11.19
C PRO A 161 -20.33 3.42 10.65
N LYS A 162 -19.00 3.38 10.74
CA LYS A 162 -18.19 2.27 10.21
C LYS A 162 -18.57 0.91 10.80
N GLU A 163 -19.07 0.90 12.03
CA GLU A 163 -19.52 -0.29 12.77
C GLU A 163 -20.76 -0.92 12.14
N TRP A 164 -21.55 -0.15 11.38
CA TRP A 164 -22.74 -0.64 10.69
C TRP A 164 -22.37 -1.43 9.42
N LEU A 165 -21.21 -1.16 8.83
CA LEU A 165 -20.78 -1.78 7.59
C LEU A 165 -20.04 -3.08 7.92
N GLN A 166 -20.76 -4.20 7.84
CA GLN A 166 -20.24 -5.55 8.01
C GLN A 166 -20.75 -6.47 6.89
N PRO A 167 -20.03 -7.55 6.54
CA PRO A 167 -20.53 -8.54 5.60
C PRO A 167 -21.92 -9.06 6.00
N GLY A 168 -22.85 -9.09 5.05
CA GLY A 168 -24.22 -9.56 5.26
C GLY A 168 -25.21 -8.53 5.84
N VAL A 169 -24.79 -7.28 6.06
CA VAL A 169 -25.69 -6.24 6.58
C VAL A 169 -26.85 -5.95 5.63
N THR A 170 -28.04 -5.76 6.21
CA THR A 170 -29.23 -5.25 5.51
C THR A 170 -29.75 -4.01 6.21
N LEU A 171 -29.86 -2.92 5.46
CA LEU A 171 -30.46 -1.68 5.96
C LEU A 171 -31.98 -1.80 5.94
N LYS A 172 -32.64 -1.23 6.93
CA LYS A 172 -34.07 -0.98 6.96
C LYS A 172 -34.29 0.51 6.92
N ILE A 173 -34.94 0.99 5.86
CA ILE A 173 -35.24 2.41 5.66
C ILE A 173 -36.73 2.60 5.91
N THR A 174 -37.08 3.56 6.76
CA THR A 174 -38.46 3.80 7.18
C THR A 174 -38.88 5.24 6.96
N ARG A 175 -40.17 5.44 6.71
CA ARG A 175 -40.83 6.75 6.72
C ARG A 175 -42.23 6.58 7.31
N GLY A 176 -42.40 6.95 8.57
CA GLY A 176 -43.61 6.61 9.31
C GLY A 176 -43.78 5.09 9.39
N ASN A 177 -44.88 4.57 8.85
CA ASN A 177 -45.15 3.13 8.80
C ASN A 177 -44.65 2.46 7.50
N ASP A 178 -44.18 3.25 6.53
CA ASP A 178 -43.63 2.72 5.28
C ASP A 178 -42.22 2.17 5.52
N VAL A 179 -41.93 0.96 5.03
CA VAL A 179 -40.66 0.29 5.23
C VAL A 179 -40.13 -0.27 3.91
N THR A 180 -38.81 -0.24 3.75
CA THR A 180 -38.10 -1.01 2.73
C THR A 180 -36.78 -1.54 3.29
N THR A 181 -36.28 -2.64 2.74
CA THR A 181 -35.01 -3.24 3.14
C THR A 181 -34.03 -3.28 1.97
N VAL A 182 -32.77 -2.98 2.25
CA VAL A 182 -31.71 -2.88 1.24
C VAL A 182 -30.51 -3.72 1.70
N PRO A 183 -30.32 -4.92 1.14
CA PRO A 183 -29.13 -5.71 1.41
C PRO A 183 -27.89 -5.02 0.81
N LEU A 184 -26.79 -5.02 1.55
CA LEU A 184 -25.52 -4.44 1.07
C LEU A 184 -24.50 -5.53 0.74
N THR A 185 -23.76 -5.35 -0.35
CA THR A 185 -22.58 -6.15 -0.67
C THR A 185 -21.35 -5.50 -0.04
N VAL A 186 -20.93 -6.06 1.10
CA VAL A 186 -19.79 -5.59 1.90
C VAL A 186 -18.70 -6.67 1.94
N THR A 187 -17.47 -6.31 1.57
CA THR A 187 -16.27 -7.15 1.68
C THR A 187 -15.52 -6.85 2.98
N GLY A 188 -14.48 -7.64 3.27
CA GLY A 188 -13.67 -7.48 4.48
C GLY A 188 -13.00 -6.11 4.55
N GLY A 189 -13.00 -5.52 5.73
CA GLY A 189 -12.26 -4.29 6.00
C GLY A 189 -10.76 -4.56 6.02
N ILE A 190 -10.01 -3.87 5.17
CA ILE A 190 -8.57 -4.05 5.04
C ILE A 190 -7.84 -2.90 5.73
N ASN A 191 -6.97 -3.21 6.70
CA ASN A 191 -6.00 -2.25 7.22
C ASN A 191 -4.70 -2.42 6.44
N LEU A 192 -4.27 -1.37 5.75
CA LEU A 192 -3.04 -1.36 4.98
C LEU A 192 -1.91 -0.78 5.83
N THR A 193 -0.84 -1.55 6.03
CA THR A 193 0.41 -0.98 6.53
C THR A 193 1.24 -0.48 5.37
N VAL A 194 1.69 0.78 5.42
CA VAL A 194 2.68 1.30 4.47
C VAL A 194 3.98 1.62 5.21
N ARG A 195 5.02 0.87 4.87
CA ARG A 195 6.37 1.03 5.41
C ARG A 195 7.13 2.07 4.61
N THR A 196 7.49 3.17 5.23
CA THR A 196 8.36 4.18 4.62
C THR A 196 9.81 3.89 4.94
N VAL A 197 10.66 3.93 3.92
CA VAL A 197 12.11 3.70 4.01
C VAL A 197 12.84 4.90 3.41
N PRO A 198 13.00 6.00 4.17
CA PRO A 198 13.71 7.17 3.67
C PRO A 198 15.16 6.81 3.32
N ALA A 199 15.57 7.12 2.09
CA ALA A 199 16.89 6.81 1.58
C ALA A 199 17.64 8.09 1.21
N PHE A 200 18.77 8.33 1.87
CA PHE A 200 19.59 9.52 1.71
C PHE A 200 20.88 9.17 0.96
N PHE A 201 21.15 9.89 -0.12
CA PHE A 201 22.29 9.64 -0.99
C PHE A 201 23.28 10.80 -0.99
N PHE A 202 24.56 10.43 -1.04
CA PHE A 202 25.70 11.31 -1.36
C PHE A 202 25.89 12.50 -0.41
N GLY A 203 25.60 12.28 0.87
CA GLY A 203 25.73 13.27 1.93
C GLY A 203 24.40 13.88 2.39
N ALA A 204 23.31 13.62 1.66
CA ALA A 204 21.98 14.05 2.07
C ALA A 204 21.66 13.59 3.49
N THR A 205 20.93 14.42 4.22
CA THR A 205 20.52 14.12 5.60
C THR A 205 19.05 14.45 5.83
N ARG A 206 18.47 13.81 6.85
CA ARG A 206 17.12 14.13 7.33
C ARG A 206 16.96 15.59 7.72
N ALA A 207 18.01 16.22 8.25
CA ALA A 207 17.98 17.64 8.60
C ALA A 207 17.78 18.52 7.36
N MET A 208 18.45 18.20 6.25
CA MET A 208 18.27 18.91 4.98
C MET A 208 16.85 18.74 4.44
N ALA A 209 16.35 17.50 4.40
CA ALA A 209 14.99 17.22 3.92
C ALA A 209 13.91 17.91 4.77
N THR A 210 14.12 17.99 6.09
CA THR A 210 13.22 18.71 7.00
C THR A 210 13.18 20.21 6.70
N VAL A 211 14.35 20.82 6.41
CA VAL A 211 14.44 22.24 6.02
C VAL A 211 13.78 22.47 4.65
N ALA A 212 13.94 21.54 3.72
CA ALA A 212 13.28 21.55 2.41
C ALA A 212 11.77 21.27 2.49
N LYS A 213 11.28 20.78 3.64
CA LYS A 213 9.89 20.37 3.90
C LYS A 213 9.44 19.15 3.10
N ASP A 214 10.40 18.32 2.71
CA ASP A 214 10.14 17.05 2.02
C ASP A 214 9.25 16.15 2.89
N LYS A 215 8.43 15.35 2.22
CA LYS A 215 7.56 14.38 2.90
C LYS A 215 8.17 12.99 2.74
N LEU A 216 8.80 12.54 3.82
CA LEU A 216 9.52 11.27 3.87
C LEU A 216 8.69 10.13 4.47
N GLU A 217 7.58 10.46 5.11
CA GLU A 217 6.83 9.53 5.96
C GLU A 217 5.33 9.70 5.74
N MET A 218 4.63 8.58 5.92
CA MET A 218 3.17 8.56 6.17
C MET A 218 2.85 8.50 7.66
N ASP A 219 3.89 8.58 8.50
CA ASP A 219 3.69 8.67 9.94
C ASP A 219 3.04 10.02 10.28
N GLY A 220 2.10 10.01 11.22
CA GLY A 220 1.22 11.14 11.50
C GLY A 220 -0.18 10.97 10.95
N ILE A 221 -1.15 11.11 11.85
CA ILE A 221 -2.57 10.79 11.65
C ILE A 221 -3.14 11.42 10.37
N SER A 222 -2.78 12.66 10.04
CA SER A 222 -3.39 13.36 8.89
C SER A 222 -3.08 12.77 7.51
N ILE A 223 -1.83 12.36 7.22
CA ILE A 223 -1.45 11.89 5.87
C ILE A 223 -2.05 10.50 5.61
N ALA A 224 -1.93 9.60 6.57
CA ALA A 224 -2.51 8.27 6.47
C ALA A 224 -4.04 8.32 6.41
N LEU A 225 -4.67 9.21 7.20
CA LEU A 225 -6.13 9.43 7.12
C LEU A 225 -6.57 9.99 5.77
N ASP A 226 -5.87 10.99 5.24
CA ASP A 226 -6.12 11.55 3.91
C ASP A 226 -6.00 10.45 2.85
N TYR A 227 -4.90 9.68 2.86
CA TYR A 227 -4.70 8.63 1.87
C TYR A 227 -5.74 7.51 1.97
N ALA A 228 -6.19 7.19 3.18
CA ALA A 228 -7.29 6.24 3.38
C ALA A 228 -8.60 6.71 2.72
N GLN A 229 -8.81 8.01 2.47
CA GLN A 229 -9.99 8.48 1.73
C GLN A 229 -9.91 8.16 0.24
N GLU A 230 -8.71 8.10 -0.33
CA GLU A 230 -8.49 7.94 -1.77
C GLU A 230 -8.52 6.49 -2.24
N ILE A 231 -7.99 5.57 -1.41
CA ILE A 231 -7.91 4.15 -1.76
C ILE A 231 -8.92 3.31 -0.96
N PRO A 232 -9.41 2.18 -1.50
CA PRO A 232 -10.41 1.34 -0.85
C PRO A 232 -9.79 0.46 0.24
N VAL A 233 -9.56 1.08 1.40
CA VAL A 233 -9.07 0.44 2.64
C VAL A 233 -9.92 0.87 3.84
N ALA A 234 -10.01 0.05 4.89
CA ALA A 234 -10.65 0.47 6.13
C ALA A 234 -9.79 1.49 6.90
N SER A 235 -8.46 1.33 6.85
CA SER A 235 -7.49 2.28 7.41
C SER A 235 -6.11 2.12 6.75
N VAL A 236 -5.27 3.14 6.91
CA VAL A 236 -3.85 3.13 6.55
C VAL A 236 -3.03 3.37 7.82
N ASP A 237 -2.03 2.52 8.03
CA ASP A 237 -1.04 2.66 9.09
C ASP A 237 0.31 2.99 8.45
N GLY A 238 0.75 4.23 8.59
CA GLY A 238 2.10 4.67 8.19
C GLY A 238 3.15 4.21 9.21
N VAL A 239 4.19 3.52 8.75
CA VAL A 239 5.24 2.96 9.61
C VAL A 239 6.62 3.33 9.06
N ASN A 240 7.42 4.05 9.84
CA ASN A 240 8.81 4.30 9.48
C ASN A 240 9.70 3.08 9.79
N SER A 241 10.41 2.56 8.79
CA SER A 241 11.33 1.42 8.92
C SER A 241 12.79 1.79 9.13
N GLY A 242 13.09 3.08 9.29
CA GLY A 242 14.42 3.61 9.59
C GLY A 242 15.13 4.16 8.35
N ASP A 243 15.89 5.23 8.56
CA ASP A 243 16.64 5.91 7.50
C ASP A 243 17.80 5.07 7.00
N LEU A 244 17.96 4.99 5.67
CA LEU A 244 19.15 4.44 5.03
C LEU A 244 20.00 5.60 4.51
N SER A 245 21.28 5.64 4.88
CA SER A 245 22.21 6.68 4.43
C SER A 245 23.36 6.07 3.64
N PHE A 246 23.56 6.57 2.43
CA PHE A 246 24.55 6.09 1.46
C PHE A 246 25.53 7.21 1.11
N ASN A 247 26.76 7.14 1.61
CA ASN A 247 27.82 8.08 1.22
C ASN A 247 28.35 7.78 -0.20
N ASP A 248 28.47 6.49 -0.52
CA ASP A 248 28.63 5.98 -1.87
C ASP A 248 27.53 4.92 -2.13
N PHE A 249 27.33 4.59 -3.39
CA PHE A 249 26.36 3.58 -3.79
C PHE A 249 26.91 2.71 -4.92
N VAL A 250 26.82 1.39 -4.76
CA VAL A 250 27.32 0.43 -5.75
C VAL A 250 26.22 0.05 -6.72
N LEU A 251 26.41 0.40 -7.98
CA LEU A 251 25.58 -0.09 -9.08
C LEU A 251 26.03 -1.50 -9.48
N PRO A 252 25.09 -2.44 -9.71
CA PRO A 252 25.40 -3.79 -10.16
C PRO A 252 25.88 -3.77 -11.63
N PRO A 253 26.42 -4.89 -12.13
CA PRO A 253 26.80 -5.01 -13.53
C PRO A 253 25.61 -4.82 -14.48
N THR A 254 25.84 -4.14 -15.61
CA THR A 254 24.80 -3.81 -16.61
C THR A 254 24.81 -4.72 -17.84
N GLY A 255 25.65 -5.77 -17.86
CA GLY A 255 25.93 -6.58 -19.05
C GLY A 255 27.06 -6.03 -19.91
N THR A 256 27.31 -4.72 -19.85
CA THR A 256 28.38 -4.03 -20.60
C THR A 256 29.41 -3.36 -19.70
N VAL A 257 29.02 -3.02 -18.47
CA VAL A 257 29.89 -2.47 -17.43
C VAL A 257 29.85 -3.37 -16.21
N ALA A 258 31.00 -3.52 -15.56
CA ALA A 258 31.09 -4.21 -14.27
C ALA A 258 30.42 -3.40 -13.16
N ALA A 259 30.24 -3.99 -11.98
CA ALA A 259 29.78 -3.26 -10.81
C ALA A 259 30.74 -2.10 -10.50
N GLN A 260 30.19 -0.95 -10.09
CA GLN A 260 30.98 0.25 -9.79
C GLN A 260 30.34 1.06 -8.66
N ALA A 261 31.19 1.67 -7.82
CA ALA A 261 30.76 2.58 -6.77
C ALA A 261 30.71 4.02 -7.28
N TYR A 262 29.66 4.75 -6.91
CA TYR A 262 29.46 6.15 -7.24
C TYR A 262 29.27 6.96 -5.97
N SER A 263 29.80 8.19 -5.95
CA SER A 263 29.66 9.13 -4.84
C SER A 263 28.82 10.36 -5.19
N THR A 264 28.30 10.44 -6.42
CA THR A 264 27.41 11.53 -6.85
C THR A 264 26.33 11.01 -7.79
N PHE A 265 25.17 11.66 -7.79
CA PHE A 265 24.08 11.31 -8.71
C PHE A 265 24.43 11.66 -10.16
N ALA A 266 25.11 12.78 -10.39
CA ALA A 266 25.52 13.22 -11.73
C ALA A 266 26.42 12.19 -12.43
N THR A 267 27.32 11.54 -11.70
CA THR A 267 28.15 10.45 -12.25
C THR A 267 27.37 9.16 -12.42
N ALA A 268 26.49 8.81 -11.47
CA ALA A 268 25.70 7.59 -11.52
C ALA A 268 24.74 7.57 -12.72
N ARG A 269 23.99 8.66 -12.94
CA ARG A 269 23.02 8.78 -14.04
C ARG A 269 23.64 8.79 -15.44
N ASN A 270 24.92 9.14 -15.54
CA ASN A 270 25.67 9.19 -16.80
C ASN A 270 26.53 7.94 -17.01
N SER A 271 26.46 6.95 -16.12
CA SER A 271 27.22 5.72 -16.27
C SER A 271 26.70 4.88 -17.45
N PRO A 272 27.56 4.08 -18.12
CA PRO A 272 27.12 3.35 -19.31
C PRO A 272 26.05 2.30 -18.95
N GLY A 273 24.89 2.41 -19.60
CA GLY A 273 23.73 1.56 -19.33
C GLY A 273 22.82 2.07 -18.20
N ALA A 274 23.14 3.20 -17.57
CA ALA A 274 22.22 3.91 -16.69
C ALA A 274 21.28 4.84 -17.47
N ASP A 275 20.12 5.09 -16.89
CA ASP A 275 19.18 6.12 -17.32
C ASP A 275 18.97 7.14 -16.18
N GLY A 276 18.05 8.09 -16.39
CA GLY A 276 17.68 9.09 -15.37
C GLY A 276 17.12 8.49 -14.08
N TYR A 277 16.71 7.23 -14.08
CA TYR A 277 16.04 6.53 -12.98
C TYR A 277 16.98 5.54 -12.27
N VAL A 278 18.28 5.58 -12.55
CA VAL A 278 19.24 4.58 -12.08
C VAL A 278 19.14 4.31 -10.57
N LEU A 279 19.08 5.35 -9.74
CA LEU A 279 18.98 5.16 -8.28
C LEU A 279 17.63 4.62 -7.85
N MET A 280 16.53 5.06 -8.48
CA MET A 280 15.18 4.52 -8.21
C MET A 280 15.11 3.04 -8.57
N GLY A 281 15.65 2.67 -9.74
CA GLY A 281 15.79 1.27 -10.16
C GLY A 281 16.61 0.45 -9.18
N GLN A 282 17.65 1.03 -8.57
CA GLN A 282 18.39 0.33 -7.51
C GLN A 282 17.61 0.23 -6.20
N MET A 283 16.88 1.26 -5.80
CA MET A 283 16.01 1.18 -4.62
C MET A 283 14.91 0.14 -4.79
N LEU A 284 14.32 0.00 -5.98
CA LEU A 284 13.37 -1.09 -6.27
C LEU A 284 13.97 -2.48 -6.16
N ASN A 285 15.28 -2.62 -6.33
CA ASN A 285 15.98 -3.87 -6.10
C ASN A 285 16.38 -4.07 -4.62
N ILE A 286 16.39 -3.01 -3.81
CA ILE A 286 16.60 -3.06 -2.35
C ILE A 286 15.29 -3.39 -1.62
N LEU A 287 14.16 -2.81 -2.03
CA LEU A 287 12.87 -3.01 -1.37
C LEU A 287 12.49 -4.50 -1.21
N PRO A 288 12.67 -5.39 -2.20
CA PRO A 288 12.46 -6.83 -2.03
C PRO A 288 13.37 -7.47 -0.97
N GLU A 289 14.59 -6.97 -0.78
CA GLU A 289 15.50 -7.48 0.26
C GLU A 289 15.01 -7.10 1.65
N LEU A 290 14.46 -5.90 1.83
CA LEU A 290 13.82 -5.49 3.08
C LEU A 290 12.60 -6.37 3.41
N ARG A 291 11.99 -6.99 2.40
CA ARG A 291 10.85 -7.92 2.52
C ARG A 291 11.25 -9.39 2.61
N SER A 292 12.56 -9.67 2.60
CA SER A 292 13.12 -11.02 2.57
C SER A 292 12.98 -11.76 3.90
N VAL A 293 13.28 -13.06 3.89
CA VAL A 293 13.15 -13.96 5.05
C VAL A 293 14.12 -13.66 6.20
N THR A 294 15.13 -12.80 5.99
CA THR A 294 16.06 -12.33 7.03
C THR A 294 15.76 -10.91 7.51
N ALA A 295 14.87 -10.19 6.83
CA ALA A 295 14.46 -8.83 7.18
C ALA A 295 13.00 -8.78 7.66
N ASN A 296 12.01 -8.39 6.85
CA ASN A 296 10.62 -8.27 7.32
C ASN A 296 9.71 -9.47 6.98
N ASN A 297 10.15 -10.39 6.11
CA ASN A 297 9.41 -11.58 5.67
C ASN A 297 7.91 -11.33 5.36
N ASP A 298 7.63 -10.26 4.60
CA ASP A 298 6.28 -9.74 4.37
C ASP A 298 5.86 -9.69 2.89
N ARG A 299 6.57 -10.43 2.02
CA ARG A 299 6.38 -10.40 0.56
C ARG A 299 4.96 -10.69 0.08
N ASN A 300 4.25 -11.58 0.77
CA ASN A 300 2.85 -11.98 0.50
C ASN A 300 1.84 -11.34 1.48
N LEU A 301 2.32 -10.53 2.43
CA LEU A 301 1.46 -9.85 3.40
C LEU A 301 0.87 -8.57 2.80
N ASN A 302 -0.20 -8.08 3.42
CA ASN A 302 -0.84 -6.80 3.10
C ASN A 302 -0.02 -5.61 3.63
N VAL A 303 1.22 -5.52 3.17
CA VAL A 303 2.18 -4.48 3.54
C VAL A 303 2.73 -3.88 2.25
N ALA A 304 2.61 -2.56 2.14
CA ALA A 304 3.19 -1.76 1.08
C ALA A 304 4.51 -1.13 1.54
N TYR A 305 5.41 -0.84 0.60
CA TYR A 305 6.67 -0.13 0.86
C TYR A 305 6.77 1.11 -0.01
N TRP A 306 7.19 2.21 0.59
CA TRP A 306 7.55 3.44 -0.11
C TRP A 306 8.96 3.87 0.29
N ALA A 307 9.85 4.06 -0.68
CA ALA A 307 11.17 4.62 -0.45
C ALA A 307 11.27 6.04 -1.04
N PRO A 308 10.98 7.09 -0.24
CA PRO A 308 11.30 8.45 -0.65
C PRO A 308 12.81 8.62 -0.62
N MET A 309 13.34 9.18 -1.70
CA MET A 309 14.76 9.32 -1.90
C MET A 309 15.15 10.79 -1.86
N VAL A 310 16.18 11.08 -1.07
CA VAL A 310 16.73 12.42 -0.88
C VAL A 310 18.15 12.40 -1.39
N VAL A 311 18.48 13.28 -2.32
CA VAL A 311 19.78 13.31 -2.99
C VAL A 311 20.42 14.66 -2.79
N GLU A 312 21.67 14.67 -2.33
CA GLU A 312 22.49 15.88 -2.28
C GLU A 312 23.36 15.97 -3.53
N ASP A 313 23.52 17.18 -4.06
CA ASP A 313 24.63 17.52 -4.94
C ASP A 313 25.84 17.93 -4.08
N PRO A 314 26.90 17.10 -4.02
CA PRO A 314 28.04 17.34 -3.15
C PRO A 314 28.88 18.56 -3.59
N LEU A 315 28.69 19.08 -4.80
CA LEU A 315 29.37 20.30 -5.25
C LEU A 315 28.73 21.57 -4.69
N THR A 316 27.42 21.55 -4.47
CA THR A 316 26.65 22.72 -4.03
C THR A 316 26.15 22.61 -2.59
N GLY A 317 26.16 21.41 -2.02
CA GLY A 317 25.60 21.13 -0.69
C GLY A 317 24.07 21.25 -0.64
N LYS A 318 23.41 21.14 -1.79
CA LYS A 318 21.97 21.34 -1.95
C LYS A 318 21.28 20.04 -2.31
N LEU A 319 20.03 19.91 -1.88
CA LEU A 319 19.17 18.84 -2.35
C LEU A 319 18.81 19.05 -3.82
N ILE A 320 18.80 17.96 -4.57
CA ILE A 320 18.43 17.93 -5.98
C ILE A 320 17.32 16.90 -6.21
N GLY A 321 16.39 17.24 -7.07
CA GLY A 321 15.38 16.30 -7.55
C GLY A 321 15.96 15.34 -8.58
N MET A 322 15.52 14.08 -8.51
CA MET A 322 15.70 13.10 -9.57
C MET A 322 14.56 13.17 -10.59
N GLY A 323 13.44 13.80 -10.24
CA GLY A 323 12.39 14.17 -11.18
C GLY A 323 11.36 13.08 -11.48
N GLY A 324 11.14 12.13 -10.57
CA GLY A 324 10.09 11.13 -10.76
C GLY A 324 10.05 9.99 -9.75
N GLY A 325 9.36 8.93 -10.14
CA GLY A 325 9.24 7.69 -9.38
C GLY A 325 9.44 6.46 -10.25
N LEU A 326 9.54 5.31 -9.58
CA LEU A 326 9.64 4.00 -10.22
C LEU A 326 9.07 2.93 -9.30
N THR A 327 8.52 1.90 -9.93
CA THR A 327 7.83 0.79 -9.27
C THR A 327 7.77 -0.45 -10.16
N SER A 328 7.42 -1.60 -9.57
CA SER A 328 7.09 -2.82 -10.31
C SER A 328 5.61 -3.13 -10.12
N VAL A 329 4.90 -3.35 -11.22
CA VAL A 329 3.46 -3.58 -11.20
C VAL A 329 3.07 -4.74 -10.27
N GLY A 330 2.25 -4.45 -9.27
CA GLY A 330 1.72 -5.42 -8.31
C GLY A 330 2.71 -5.82 -7.20
N ALA A 331 3.92 -5.27 -7.17
CA ALA A 331 4.93 -5.62 -6.19
C ALA A 331 4.55 -5.18 -4.76
N GLY A 332 3.68 -4.18 -4.60
CA GLY A 332 3.40 -3.54 -3.32
C GLY A 332 4.58 -2.74 -2.81
N ASN A 333 5.44 -2.26 -3.69
CA ASN A 333 6.56 -1.41 -3.32
C ASN A 333 6.81 -0.36 -4.41
N ALA A 334 7.31 0.80 -4.02
CA ALA A 334 7.61 1.90 -4.91
C ALA A 334 8.73 2.75 -4.34
N SER A 335 9.43 3.47 -5.20
CA SER A 335 10.46 4.44 -4.85
C SER A 335 10.28 5.71 -5.67
N GLY A 336 10.72 6.84 -5.16
CA GLY A 336 10.71 8.06 -5.95
C GLY A 336 11.24 9.25 -5.20
N ASP A 337 11.17 10.39 -5.87
CA ASP A 337 11.59 11.66 -5.32
C ASP A 337 10.80 12.05 -4.07
N SER A 338 11.48 12.76 -3.19
CA SER A 338 10.92 13.21 -1.90
C SER A 338 10.29 14.61 -1.99
N ASP A 339 10.66 15.40 -3.00
CA ASP A 339 10.23 16.79 -3.20
C ASP A 339 8.80 16.93 -3.77
N ASN A 340 8.36 15.99 -4.60
CA ASN A 340 7.00 15.91 -5.17
C ASN A 340 6.24 14.67 -4.67
N TYR A 341 6.29 14.46 -3.35
CA TYR A 341 5.71 13.30 -2.68
C TYR A 341 4.24 13.04 -3.05
N GLY A 342 3.39 14.06 -3.23
CA GLY A 342 1.96 13.88 -3.52
C GLY A 342 1.70 13.03 -4.78
N GLY A 343 2.00 13.60 -5.94
CA GLY A 343 1.70 12.96 -7.22
C GLY A 343 2.53 11.71 -7.50
N ILE A 344 3.83 11.75 -7.14
CA ILE A 344 4.73 10.62 -7.37
C ILE A 344 4.29 9.45 -6.51
N PHE A 345 4.06 9.66 -5.21
CA PHE A 345 3.66 8.57 -4.32
C PHE A 345 2.41 7.86 -4.82
N ASP A 346 1.36 8.62 -5.13
CA ASP A 346 0.07 8.04 -5.47
C ASP A 346 0.12 7.24 -6.78
N HIS A 347 0.81 7.77 -7.79
CA HIS A 347 1.07 7.09 -9.06
C HIS A 347 1.87 5.80 -8.88
N GLU A 348 3.01 5.87 -8.20
CA GLU A 348 3.93 4.73 -8.07
C GLU A 348 3.35 3.65 -7.16
N MET A 349 2.61 4.04 -6.11
CA MET A 349 1.86 3.11 -5.29
C MET A 349 0.71 2.48 -6.06
N GLY A 350 0.04 3.22 -6.95
CA GLY A 350 -0.98 2.68 -7.84
C GLY A 350 -0.45 1.54 -8.73
N HIS A 351 0.73 1.71 -9.33
CA HIS A 351 1.42 0.59 -9.96
C HIS A 351 1.77 -0.52 -8.96
N GLY A 352 2.24 -0.18 -7.76
CA GLY A 352 2.49 -1.14 -6.68
C GLY A 352 1.26 -2.01 -6.36
N TYR A 353 0.05 -1.49 -6.55
CA TYR A 353 -1.23 -2.19 -6.41
C TYR A 353 -1.70 -2.91 -7.68
N GLY A 354 -0.89 -2.96 -8.72
CA GLY A 354 -1.13 -3.79 -9.91
C GLY A 354 -1.66 -3.04 -11.13
N MET A 355 -1.59 -1.70 -11.12
CA MET A 355 -2.03 -0.89 -12.25
C MET A 355 -0.89 -0.63 -13.23
N SER A 356 -1.19 -0.45 -14.50
CA SER A 356 -0.27 0.16 -15.49
C SER A 356 -0.77 1.58 -15.76
N HIS A 357 -0.16 2.31 -16.69
CA HIS A 357 -0.68 3.63 -17.05
C HIS A 357 -2.11 3.51 -17.62
N ALA A 358 -3.04 4.34 -17.14
CA ALA A 358 -4.46 4.18 -17.47
C ALA A 358 -4.74 4.43 -18.97
N GLY A 359 -4.04 5.37 -19.61
CA GLY A 359 -4.14 5.59 -21.06
C GLY A 359 -3.66 4.40 -21.88
N ASP A 360 -2.54 3.78 -21.49
CA ASP A 360 -2.03 2.57 -22.14
C ASP A 360 -2.98 1.38 -21.92
N MET A 361 -3.54 1.26 -20.72
CA MET A 361 -4.55 0.24 -20.43
C MET A 361 -5.82 0.46 -21.25
N TYR A 362 -6.26 1.71 -21.44
CA TYR A 362 -7.41 2.02 -22.29
C TYR A 362 -7.14 1.61 -23.75
N ASN A 363 -5.98 1.98 -24.29
CA ASN A 363 -5.57 1.60 -25.64
C ASN A 363 -5.48 0.08 -25.83
N ASN A 364 -5.11 -0.65 -24.79
CA ASN A 364 -5.06 -2.11 -24.78
C ASN A 364 -6.42 -2.77 -24.44
N GLY A 365 -7.47 -1.98 -24.22
CA GLY A 365 -8.80 -2.46 -23.89
C GLY A 365 -8.96 -3.01 -22.47
N THR A 366 -8.01 -2.75 -21.57
CA THR A 366 -7.98 -3.23 -20.16
C THR A 366 -8.34 -2.14 -19.14
N TYR A 367 -8.74 -0.95 -19.60
CA TYR A 367 -9.31 0.13 -18.79
C TYR A 367 -10.57 0.68 -19.48
N PRO A 368 -11.66 0.95 -18.77
CA PRO A 368 -12.96 1.24 -19.40
C PRO A 368 -13.10 2.70 -19.88
N TYR A 369 -12.30 3.63 -19.36
CA TYR A 369 -12.55 5.06 -19.57
C TYR A 369 -11.58 5.67 -20.59
N PRO A 370 -12.10 6.47 -21.55
CA PRO A 370 -11.29 7.01 -22.63
C PRO A 370 -10.06 7.79 -22.18
N GLY A 371 -8.92 7.48 -22.81
CA GLY A 371 -7.66 8.21 -22.61
C GLY A 371 -7.07 8.11 -21.20
N GLY A 372 -7.55 7.19 -20.34
CA GLY A 372 -7.16 7.15 -18.94
C GLY A 372 -7.84 8.22 -18.07
N SER A 373 -8.93 8.81 -18.56
CA SER A 373 -9.71 9.82 -17.82
C SER A 373 -10.74 9.21 -16.87
N LEU A 374 -11.41 10.06 -16.09
CA LEU A 374 -12.56 9.70 -15.26
C LEU A 374 -13.90 9.80 -16.03
N SER A 375 -13.88 9.91 -17.36
CA SER A 375 -15.08 9.96 -18.20
C SER A 375 -15.83 8.62 -18.19
N GLY A 376 -16.72 8.47 -17.21
CA GLY A 376 -17.49 7.24 -16.96
C GLY A 376 -17.36 6.73 -15.54
N SER A 377 -16.40 7.22 -14.76
CA SER A 377 -16.25 6.92 -13.33
C SER A 377 -17.40 7.52 -12.51
N SER A 378 -17.75 6.92 -11.36
CA SER A 378 -18.56 7.61 -10.35
C SER A 378 -17.80 8.78 -9.72
N TRP A 379 -18.59 9.62 -9.04
CA TRP A 379 -18.07 10.61 -8.13
C TRP A 379 -17.39 9.96 -6.94
N GLY A 380 -16.31 10.57 -6.46
CA GLY A 380 -15.64 10.17 -5.24
C GLY A 380 -16.32 10.72 -4.00
N TYR A 381 -15.84 10.30 -2.83
CA TYR A 381 -16.30 10.79 -1.54
C TYR A 381 -15.17 10.79 -0.51
N ASP A 382 -15.00 11.91 0.16
CA ASP A 382 -14.13 12.06 1.33
C ASP A 382 -15.00 12.20 2.57
N ALA A 383 -14.96 11.18 3.45
CA ALA A 383 -15.76 11.16 4.67
C ALA A 383 -15.23 12.09 5.77
N ILE A 384 -13.95 12.48 5.72
CA ILE A 384 -13.31 13.37 6.69
C ILE A 384 -13.68 14.81 6.38
N ARG A 385 -13.57 15.21 5.11
CA ARG A 385 -14.00 16.53 4.63
C ARG A 385 -15.52 16.62 4.43
N ASN A 386 -16.22 15.49 4.51
CA ASN A 386 -17.65 15.37 4.21
C ASN A 386 -18.00 16.04 2.88
N GLN A 387 -17.31 15.62 1.83
CA GLN A 387 -17.33 16.25 0.51
C GLN A 387 -17.39 15.18 -0.58
N LEU A 388 -18.26 15.41 -1.58
CA LEU A 388 -18.29 14.62 -2.80
C LEU A 388 -17.26 15.16 -3.80
N LEU A 389 -16.64 14.27 -4.57
CA LEU A 389 -15.57 14.61 -5.50
C LEU A 389 -16.05 14.44 -6.94
N SER A 390 -16.08 15.54 -7.69
CA SER A 390 -16.54 15.52 -9.07
C SER A 390 -15.48 14.93 -10.02
N PRO A 391 -15.84 14.07 -10.99
CA PRO A 391 -14.90 13.53 -11.98
C PRO A 391 -14.46 14.57 -13.03
N VAL A 392 -14.97 15.80 -12.96
CA VAL A 392 -14.64 16.91 -13.86
C VAL A 392 -14.02 18.07 -13.07
N LEU A 393 -13.20 18.86 -13.74
CA LEU A 393 -12.55 20.05 -13.18
C LEU A 393 -13.47 21.29 -13.27
N PRO A 394 -13.34 22.24 -12.33
CA PRO A 394 -14.18 23.44 -12.26
C PRO A 394 -13.85 24.49 -13.33
N ALA A 395 -12.61 24.58 -13.79
CA ALA A 395 -12.13 25.68 -14.62
C ALA A 395 -11.73 25.25 -16.04
N LEU A 396 -12.01 26.14 -16.99
CA LEU A 396 -11.48 26.17 -18.34
C LEU A 396 -10.29 27.16 -18.42
N PRO A 397 -9.36 26.97 -19.36
CA PRO A 397 -9.29 25.88 -20.33
C PRO A 397 -8.63 24.62 -19.76
N CYS A 398 -8.90 23.48 -20.40
CA CYS A 398 -8.10 22.27 -20.19
C CYS A 398 -6.62 22.61 -20.39
N LYS A 399 -5.78 22.32 -19.38
CA LYS A 399 -4.33 22.60 -19.44
C LYS A 399 -3.62 21.89 -20.61
N SER A 400 -4.24 20.86 -21.21
CA SER A 400 -3.69 20.12 -22.35
C SER A 400 -4.72 19.85 -23.46
N SER A 401 -4.27 19.83 -24.71
CA SER A 401 -5.04 19.35 -25.87
C SER A 401 -5.32 17.85 -25.75
N GLY A 402 -6.53 17.40 -26.10
CA GLY A 402 -6.88 15.97 -26.18
C GLY A 402 -7.61 15.39 -24.95
N ARG A 403 -7.91 16.20 -23.93
CA ARG A 403 -8.73 15.77 -22.78
C ARG A 403 -10.19 15.56 -23.16
N GLN A 404 -10.82 14.55 -22.54
CA GLN A 404 -12.26 14.30 -22.63
C GLN A 404 -13.03 15.46 -21.98
N LEU A 405 -14.12 15.88 -22.64
CA LEU A 405 -14.97 16.97 -22.16
C LEU A 405 -16.35 16.43 -21.79
N ASP A 406 -16.97 17.05 -20.78
CA ASP A 406 -18.38 16.86 -20.49
C ASP A 406 -19.27 17.69 -21.43
N ALA A 407 -20.59 17.54 -21.30
CA ALA A 407 -21.55 18.26 -22.13
C ALA A 407 -21.52 19.78 -21.94
N SER A 408 -20.97 20.27 -20.82
CA SER A 408 -20.78 21.70 -20.53
C SER A 408 -19.40 22.20 -20.97
N GLY A 409 -18.62 21.37 -21.66
CA GLY A 409 -17.28 21.68 -22.14
C GLY A 409 -16.18 21.59 -21.08
N ARG A 410 -16.48 21.17 -19.84
CA ARG A 410 -15.49 21.02 -18.76
C ARG A 410 -14.66 19.76 -18.97
N CYS A 411 -13.41 19.79 -18.53
CA CYS A 411 -12.50 18.65 -18.68
C CYS A 411 -12.82 17.58 -17.64
N TYR A 412 -12.86 16.32 -18.04
CA TYR A 412 -12.69 15.22 -17.08
C TYR A 412 -11.28 15.25 -16.49
N ARG A 413 -11.20 14.85 -15.23
CA ARG A 413 -9.93 14.54 -14.56
C ARG A 413 -9.28 13.34 -15.24
N GLN A 414 -7.96 13.27 -15.15
CA GLN A 414 -7.20 12.07 -15.43
C GLN A 414 -7.21 11.16 -14.21
N ASP A 415 -7.02 9.86 -14.44
CA ASP A 415 -6.68 8.95 -13.36
C ASP A 415 -5.24 9.28 -12.91
N PRO A 416 -4.89 9.15 -11.61
CA PRO A 416 -3.50 9.32 -11.17
C PRO A 416 -2.53 8.44 -11.95
N MET A 417 -2.98 7.30 -12.48
CA MET A 417 -2.18 6.45 -13.39
C MET A 417 -1.98 7.05 -14.80
N GLN A 418 -2.40 8.28 -15.06
CA GLN A 418 -2.27 9.01 -16.32
C GLN A 418 -1.69 10.43 -16.09
N GLY A 419 -0.54 10.49 -15.42
CA GLY A 419 0.22 11.74 -15.20
C GLY A 419 0.56 12.04 -13.74
N GLY A 420 0.07 11.24 -12.80
CA GLY A 420 0.43 11.24 -11.37
C GLY A 420 -0.12 12.41 -10.56
N SER A 421 -0.23 13.61 -11.14
CA SER A 421 -0.82 14.77 -10.48
C SER A 421 -1.29 15.83 -11.47
N GLY A 422 -2.04 16.80 -10.96
CA GLY A 422 -2.43 18.02 -11.66
C GLY A 422 -3.93 18.27 -11.64
N ASP A 423 -4.73 17.23 -11.33
CA ASP A 423 -6.18 17.29 -11.31
C ASP A 423 -6.78 17.06 -9.91
N GLN A 424 -5.96 16.97 -8.88
CA GLN A 424 -6.43 16.99 -7.49
C GLN A 424 -7.18 18.28 -7.16
N SER A 425 -8.15 18.17 -6.24
CA SER A 425 -8.94 19.32 -5.81
C SER A 425 -8.13 20.29 -4.95
N ALA A 426 -8.55 21.56 -4.90
CA ALA A 426 -7.87 22.54 -4.07
C ALA A 426 -7.90 22.09 -2.60
N GLY A 427 -6.73 22.01 -1.97
CA GLY A 427 -6.58 21.53 -0.58
C GLY A 427 -6.49 20.00 -0.44
N TYR A 428 -6.59 19.24 -1.53
CA TYR A 428 -6.31 17.81 -1.54
C TYR A 428 -4.84 17.55 -1.86
N ARG A 429 -4.26 16.54 -1.19
CA ARG A 429 -2.89 16.09 -1.43
C ARG A 429 -2.80 15.14 -2.62
N TRP A 430 -3.84 14.34 -2.80
CA TRP A 430 -3.90 13.21 -3.71
C TRP A 430 -4.93 13.46 -4.79
N GLU A 431 -4.75 12.82 -5.93
CA GLU A 431 -5.70 12.88 -7.04
C GLU A 431 -6.65 11.69 -6.93
N MET A 432 -7.93 11.92 -7.22
CA MET A 432 -8.94 10.88 -7.11
C MET A 432 -8.73 9.82 -8.20
N PHE A 433 -8.46 8.58 -7.80
CA PHE A 433 -8.53 7.43 -8.71
C PHE A 433 -9.91 7.28 -9.32
N ALA A 434 -10.00 6.75 -10.54
CA ALA A 434 -11.29 6.27 -11.02
C ALA A 434 -11.81 5.09 -10.18
N ASP A 435 -13.11 4.87 -10.19
CA ASP A 435 -13.77 3.73 -9.53
C ASP A 435 -13.22 2.36 -10.01
N TYR A 436 -12.82 2.26 -11.28
CA TYR A 436 -12.17 1.08 -11.85
C TYR A 436 -10.78 0.83 -11.22
N SER A 437 -9.98 1.88 -11.09
CA SER A 437 -8.67 1.84 -10.42
C SER A 437 -8.82 1.47 -8.95
N SER A 438 -9.82 2.05 -8.26
CA SER A 438 -10.20 1.62 -6.92
C SER A 438 -10.57 0.12 -6.89
N ALA A 439 -11.34 -0.40 -7.84
CA ALA A 439 -11.66 -1.83 -7.89
C ALA A 439 -10.40 -2.72 -8.06
N LEU A 440 -9.40 -2.26 -8.82
CA LEU A 440 -8.10 -2.96 -8.94
C LEU A 440 -7.34 -2.97 -7.61
N ILE A 441 -7.26 -1.83 -6.93
CA ILE A 441 -6.61 -1.72 -5.61
C ILE A 441 -7.34 -2.63 -4.59
N GLN A 442 -8.67 -2.59 -4.54
CA GLN A 442 -9.47 -3.46 -3.68
C GLN A 442 -9.20 -4.95 -3.99
N GLY A 443 -9.10 -5.31 -5.26
CA GLY A 443 -8.74 -6.66 -5.69
C GLY A 443 -7.34 -7.10 -5.24
N TRP A 444 -6.34 -6.22 -5.37
CA TRP A 444 -4.98 -6.48 -4.92
C TRP A 444 -4.93 -6.74 -3.41
N MET A 445 -5.62 -5.90 -2.63
CA MET A 445 -5.68 -6.01 -1.17
C MET A 445 -6.39 -7.31 -0.72
N ASN A 446 -7.51 -7.66 -1.36
CA ASN A 446 -8.26 -8.88 -1.05
C ASN A 446 -7.46 -10.17 -1.31
N GLY A 447 -6.46 -10.13 -2.19
CA GLY A 447 -5.57 -11.25 -2.48
C GLY A 447 -4.40 -11.41 -1.51
N ARG A 448 -4.27 -10.56 -0.48
CA ARG A 448 -3.11 -10.50 0.42
C ARG A 448 -3.43 -11.06 1.80
N ILE A 449 -2.39 -11.61 2.45
CA ILE A 449 -2.51 -12.13 3.82
C ILE A 449 -2.38 -10.98 4.82
N VAL A 450 -3.33 -10.88 5.73
CA VAL A 450 -3.27 -9.96 6.88
C VAL A 450 -2.54 -10.66 8.02
N TYR A 451 -1.50 -10.03 8.53
CA TYR A 451 -0.74 -10.50 9.68
C TYR A 451 -1.05 -9.65 10.91
N ASN A 452 -1.58 -10.29 11.96
CA ASN A 452 -1.81 -9.67 13.25
C ASN A 452 -0.85 -10.27 14.30
N PRO A 453 0.27 -9.59 14.61
CA PRO A 453 1.21 -10.09 15.61
C PRO A 453 0.65 -10.11 17.03
N ALA A 454 -0.40 -9.33 17.31
CA ALA A 454 -1.02 -9.20 18.63
C ALA A 454 -2.27 -10.10 18.81
N ALA A 455 -2.56 -11.01 17.87
CA ALA A 455 -3.70 -11.91 17.98
C ALA A 455 -3.59 -12.75 19.27
N ALA A 456 -4.62 -12.68 20.12
CA ALA A 456 -4.66 -13.35 21.41
C ALA A 456 -5.44 -14.67 21.37
N GLY A 457 -5.09 -15.60 22.28
CA GLY A 457 -5.80 -16.88 22.44
C GLY A 457 -5.73 -17.75 21.18
N ASN A 458 -6.90 -18.23 20.73
CA ASN A 458 -7.03 -19.11 19.55
C ASN A 458 -7.24 -18.34 18.23
N ALA A 459 -7.11 -17.00 18.21
CA ALA A 459 -7.29 -16.22 17.00
C ALA A 459 -6.11 -16.44 16.02
N SER A 460 -6.41 -16.66 14.74
CA SER A 460 -5.40 -16.84 13.71
C SER A 460 -4.58 -15.58 13.51
N ARG A 461 -3.24 -15.69 13.62
CA ARG A 461 -2.29 -14.59 13.37
C ARG A 461 -2.20 -14.21 11.89
N PHE A 462 -2.55 -15.13 10.99
CA PHE A 462 -2.55 -14.94 9.55
C PHE A 462 -3.95 -15.20 9.01
N THR A 463 -4.53 -14.23 8.32
CA THR A 463 -5.85 -14.37 7.72
C THR A 463 -5.86 -13.87 6.29
N ILE A 464 -6.79 -14.36 5.47
CA ILE A 464 -7.01 -13.90 4.09
C ILE A 464 -8.51 -13.78 3.83
N TRP A 465 -8.92 -12.82 2.99
CA TRP A 465 -10.31 -12.65 2.63
C TRP A 465 -10.79 -13.81 1.75
N SER A 466 -11.92 -14.42 2.13
CA SER A 466 -12.60 -15.44 1.32
C SER A 466 -13.94 -14.91 0.84
N ALA A 467 -14.02 -14.58 -0.45
CA ALA A 467 -15.28 -14.15 -1.08
C ALA A 467 -16.37 -15.22 -0.99
N VAL A 468 -16.01 -16.50 -1.01
CA VAL A 468 -16.94 -17.63 -0.90
C VAL A 468 -17.58 -17.69 0.49
N GLN A 469 -16.81 -17.37 1.53
CA GLN A 469 -17.30 -17.41 2.92
C GLN A 469 -17.80 -16.05 3.41
N GLY A 470 -17.55 -14.97 2.65
CA GLY A 470 -17.86 -13.60 3.09
C GLY A 470 -17.13 -13.21 4.38
N ALA A 471 -15.94 -13.78 4.63
CA ALA A 471 -15.21 -13.61 5.89
C ALA A 471 -13.69 -13.74 5.69
N TYR A 472 -12.94 -13.21 6.65
CA TYR A 472 -11.53 -13.55 6.81
C TYR A 472 -11.40 -14.96 7.38
N VAL A 473 -10.56 -15.77 6.74
CA VAL A 473 -10.30 -17.16 7.11
C VAL A 473 -8.84 -17.36 7.48
N ASP A 474 -8.55 -18.38 8.28
CA ASP A 474 -7.18 -18.72 8.69
C ASP A 474 -6.31 -19.06 7.47
N ALA A 475 -5.19 -18.34 7.33
CA ALA A 475 -4.20 -18.53 6.27
C ALA A 475 -2.91 -19.20 6.77
N SER A 476 -2.84 -19.65 8.03
CA SER A 476 -1.62 -20.16 8.68
C SER A 476 -1.00 -21.36 7.97
N ALA A 477 -1.82 -22.17 7.29
CA ALA A 477 -1.35 -23.32 6.50
C ALA A 477 -0.72 -22.93 5.14
N THR A 478 -0.95 -21.70 4.67
CA THR A 478 -0.44 -21.19 3.38
C THR A 478 0.87 -20.43 3.52
N VAL A 479 1.21 -19.99 4.73
CA VAL A 479 2.47 -19.30 5.03
C VAL A 479 3.59 -20.30 5.35
N SER A 480 4.85 -19.89 5.16
CA SER A 480 6.00 -20.73 5.50
C SER A 480 6.20 -20.82 7.01
N GLN A 481 6.91 -21.84 7.50
CA GLN A 481 7.27 -21.95 8.92
C GLN A 481 8.09 -20.73 9.38
N LEU A 482 9.05 -20.28 8.56
CA LEU A 482 9.83 -19.05 8.82
C LEU A 482 8.96 -17.82 9.07
N GLN A 483 7.84 -17.72 8.35
CA GLN A 483 6.90 -16.61 8.51
C GLN A 483 6.06 -16.75 9.77
N ARG A 484 5.67 -17.98 10.15
CA ARG A 484 4.94 -18.23 11.41
C ARG A 484 5.77 -17.88 12.65
N ASP A 485 7.07 -18.14 12.61
CA ASP A 485 7.98 -17.91 13.74
C ASP A 485 8.51 -16.47 13.81
N MET A 486 8.10 -15.62 12.88
CA MET A 486 8.42 -14.20 12.87
C MET A 486 7.71 -13.46 14.02
N GLN A 487 8.45 -12.53 14.62
CA GLN A 487 7.95 -11.57 15.60
C GLN A 487 7.64 -10.25 14.88
N GLY A 488 6.38 -9.79 14.95
CA GLY A 488 5.94 -8.57 14.28
C GLY A 488 6.03 -7.33 15.14
N ASN A 489 5.99 -6.15 14.51
CA ASN A 489 5.89 -4.84 15.15
C ASN A 489 7.00 -4.55 16.19
N GLN A 490 8.23 -4.95 15.87
CA GLN A 490 9.40 -4.78 16.71
C GLN A 490 10.15 -3.50 16.36
N GLN A 491 10.86 -2.92 17.33
CA GLN A 491 11.89 -1.92 17.06
C GLN A 491 13.14 -2.63 16.53
N VAL A 492 13.59 -2.24 15.34
CA VAL A 492 14.67 -2.89 14.61
C VAL A 492 15.70 -1.89 14.10
N VAL A 493 16.91 -2.39 13.88
CA VAL A 493 17.88 -1.78 12.97
C VAL A 493 18.09 -2.76 11.81
N THR A 494 18.06 -2.26 10.59
CA THR A 494 18.24 -3.08 9.39
C THR A 494 19.65 -2.91 8.87
N VAL A 495 20.36 -4.02 8.70
CA VAL A 495 21.63 -4.07 7.98
C VAL A 495 21.33 -4.41 6.54
N LEU A 496 21.63 -3.49 5.63
CA LEU A 496 21.60 -3.70 4.18
C LEU A 496 23.04 -3.91 3.70
N GLY A 497 23.23 -4.82 2.75
CA GLY A 497 24.55 -4.98 2.16
C GLY A 497 24.51 -5.48 0.73
N ASN A 498 25.66 -5.37 0.09
CA ASN A 498 25.92 -6.00 -1.19
C ASN A 498 27.25 -6.75 -1.21
N ILE A 499 27.33 -7.74 -2.10
CA ILE A 499 28.49 -8.60 -2.29
C ILE A 499 28.79 -8.64 -3.78
N SER A 500 30.04 -8.34 -4.14
CA SER A 500 30.56 -8.57 -5.49
C SER A 500 31.51 -9.75 -5.45
N LYS A 501 31.24 -10.77 -6.25
CA LYS A 501 32.14 -11.94 -6.37
C LYS A 501 33.45 -11.59 -7.07
N THR A 502 33.40 -10.61 -7.96
CA THR A 502 34.49 -10.30 -8.90
C THR A 502 35.36 -9.15 -8.43
N ASP A 503 34.90 -8.36 -7.47
CA ASP A 503 35.66 -7.27 -6.86
C ASP A 503 35.24 -7.06 -5.40
N GLY A 504 36.04 -7.58 -4.46
CA GLY A 504 35.77 -7.45 -3.02
C GLY A 504 35.83 -6.00 -2.50
N THR A 505 36.45 -5.07 -3.24
CA THR A 505 36.47 -3.65 -2.85
C THR A 505 35.10 -2.98 -2.99
N LEU A 506 34.14 -3.64 -3.64
CA LEU A 506 32.77 -3.17 -3.81
C LEU A 506 31.81 -3.72 -2.76
N ASN A 507 32.26 -4.57 -1.83
CA ASN A 507 31.42 -5.01 -0.73
C ASN A 507 31.09 -3.81 0.17
N ARG A 508 29.80 -3.56 0.39
CA ARG A 508 29.31 -2.45 1.21
C ARG A 508 28.29 -2.95 2.22
N LEU A 509 28.32 -2.33 3.40
CA LEU A 509 27.35 -2.52 4.46
C LEU A 509 26.82 -1.15 4.85
N VAL A 510 25.51 -1.07 5.09
CA VAL A 510 24.80 0.10 5.60
C VAL A 510 23.90 -0.36 6.73
N VAL A 511 23.82 0.43 7.79
CA VAL A 511 22.93 0.19 8.94
C VAL A 511 21.93 1.31 8.97
N SER A 512 20.64 0.97 9.05
CA SER A 512 19.58 1.96 9.14
C SER A 512 19.58 2.66 10.51
N ALA A 513 18.95 3.83 10.58
CA ALA A 513 18.44 4.31 11.86
C ALA A 513 17.44 3.29 12.45
N THR A 514 17.17 3.38 13.76
CA THR A 514 16.13 2.57 14.39
C THR A 514 14.77 2.90 13.79
N GLY A 515 14.03 1.86 13.42
CA GLY A 515 12.67 1.96 12.92
C GLY A 515 11.81 0.80 13.39
N GLN A 516 10.60 0.68 12.87
CA GLN A 516 9.71 -0.43 13.17
C GLN A 516 9.70 -1.45 12.03
N GLY A 517 9.77 -2.73 12.38
CA GLY A 517 9.90 -3.86 11.46
C GLY A 517 9.39 -5.16 12.06
N ASN A 518 9.69 -6.26 11.37
CA ASN A 518 9.55 -7.61 11.92
C ASN A 518 10.94 -8.21 12.18
N ILE A 519 10.99 -9.23 13.05
CA ILE A 519 12.19 -10.04 13.33
C ILE A 519 11.88 -11.50 12.97
N PRO A 520 12.37 -12.00 11.83
CA PRO A 520 12.22 -13.40 11.42
C PRO A 520 13.11 -14.33 12.24
N ARG A 521 12.84 -15.63 12.14
CA ARG A 521 13.79 -16.66 12.61
C ARG A 521 15.04 -16.65 11.72
N THR A 522 16.19 -16.38 12.32
CA THR A 522 17.51 -16.53 11.69
C THR A 522 18.24 -17.76 12.22
N PHE A 523 19.26 -18.24 11.51
CA PHE A 523 20.06 -19.40 11.91
C PHE A 523 21.52 -19.00 12.13
N ASP A 524 22.13 -19.49 13.22
CA ASP A 524 23.55 -19.37 13.50
C ASP A 524 24.29 -20.59 12.89
N PRO A 525 25.20 -20.39 11.91
CA PRO A 525 25.92 -21.49 11.26
C PRO A 525 26.89 -22.24 12.19
N THR A 526 27.20 -21.67 13.36
CA THR A 526 28.03 -22.29 14.40
C THR A 526 27.21 -23.11 15.41
N SER A 527 25.88 -23.05 15.32
CA SER A 527 24.95 -23.75 16.21
C SER A 527 24.43 -25.03 15.56
N GLN A 528 24.80 -26.20 16.11
CA GLN A 528 24.26 -27.48 15.63
C GLN A 528 22.73 -27.58 15.80
N PRO A 529 22.11 -27.12 16.91
CA PRO A 529 20.65 -27.07 17.01
C PRO A 529 19.97 -26.30 15.88
N ASP A 530 20.59 -25.22 15.38
CA ASP A 530 20.02 -24.44 14.26
C ASP A 530 20.10 -25.24 12.95
N TRP A 531 21.20 -25.97 12.72
CA TRP A 531 21.30 -26.90 11.58
C TRP A 531 20.29 -28.05 11.65
N ASP A 532 20.07 -28.62 12.83
CA ASP A 532 19.08 -29.68 13.04
C ASP A 532 17.66 -29.17 12.77
N GLN A 533 17.35 -27.94 13.18
CA GLN A 533 16.10 -27.27 12.84
C GLN A 533 15.98 -27.00 11.34
N MET A 534 17.03 -26.49 10.68
CA MET A 534 17.02 -26.28 9.23
C MET A 534 16.75 -27.57 8.47
N LYS A 535 17.40 -28.66 8.87
CA LYS A 535 17.24 -30.00 8.26
C LYS A 535 15.83 -30.57 8.44
N SER A 536 15.16 -30.27 9.55
CA SER A 536 13.87 -30.88 9.89
C SER A 536 12.66 -30.02 9.55
N GLN A 537 12.77 -28.69 9.67
CA GLN A 537 11.64 -27.74 9.61
C GLN A 537 11.78 -26.69 8.52
N TYR A 538 13.01 -26.32 8.13
CA TYR A 538 13.28 -25.21 7.21
C TYR A 538 14.14 -25.63 6.01
N THR A 539 13.83 -26.80 5.44
CA THR A 539 14.66 -27.47 4.43
C THR A 539 14.90 -26.66 3.16
N SER A 540 14.05 -25.67 2.88
CA SER A 540 14.15 -24.78 1.73
C SER A 540 15.01 -23.54 1.95
N TYR A 541 15.51 -23.27 3.16
CA TYR A 541 16.19 -22.02 3.51
C TYR A 541 17.35 -21.68 2.56
N CYS A 542 18.22 -22.66 2.26
CA CYS A 542 19.38 -22.46 1.37
C CYS A 542 19.11 -22.81 -0.11
N GLN A 543 17.94 -23.37 -0.45
CA GLN A 543 17.76 -24.05 -1.74
C GLN A 543 17.83 -23.10 -2.94
N SER A 544 17.41 -21.83 -2.81
CA SER A 544 17.28 -20.96 -3.99
C SER A 544 18.63 -20.59 -4.62
N THR A 545 19.58 -20.15 -3.80
CA THR A 545 20.87 -19.60 -4.27
C THR A 545 22.06 -20.08 -3.44
N GLY A 546 21.84 -20.88 -2.40
CA GLY A 546 22.87 -21.25 -1.44
C GLY A 546 22.87 -20.41 -0.17
N CYS A 547 23.75 -20.80 0.74
CA CYS A 547 23.98 -20.19 2.05
C CYS A 547 25.48 -19.93 2.21
N ASP A 548 26.02 -19.09 1.35
CA ASP A 548 27.47 -18.93 1.20
C ASP A 548 28.06 -17.86 2.12
N TYR A 549 27.19 -17.15 2.84
CA TYR A 549 27.57 -15.97 3.61
C TYR A 549 26.98 -15.97 5.01
N THR A 550 27.74 -15.43 5.94
CA THR A 550 27.32 -15.21 7.33
C THR A 550 27.54 -13.76 7.72
N LEU A 551 26.49 -13.11 8.22
CA LEU A 551 26.58 -11.79 8.82
C LEU A 551 26.70 -11.94 10.33
N GLN A 552 27.73 -11.36 10.93
CA GLN A 552 27.89 -11.29 12.38
C GLN A 552 27.62 -9.86 12.86
N ALA A 553 26.68 -9.71 13.77
CA ALA A 553 26.46 -8.49 14.54
C ALA A 553 27.19 -8.59 15.87
N THR A 554 27.94 -7.54 16.22
CA THR A 554 28.52 -7.34 17.55
C THR A 554 27.83 -6.16 18.21
N PHE A 555 27.34 -6.36 19.43
CA PHE A 555 26.62 -5.35 20.20
C PHE A 555 27.54 -4.64 21.19
N THR A 556 27.09 -3.49 21.71
CA THR A 556 27.86 -2.70 22.69
C THR A 556 28.09 -3.42 24.02
N ASP A 557 27.25 -4.39 24.37
CA ASP A 557 27.39 -5.26 25.55
C ASP A 557 28.43 -6.39 25.36
N GLY A 558 29.07 -6.46 24.19
CA GLY A 558 30.06 -7.49 23.85
C GLY A 558 29.46 -8.80 23.34
N THR A 559 28.13 -8.95 23.35
CA THR A 559 27.49 -10.13 22.76
C THR A 559 27.52 -10.09 21.24
N THR A 560 27.45 -11.26 20.62
CA THR A 560 27.42 -11.42 19.16
C THR A 560 26.20 -12.23 18.72
N GLN A 561 25.75 -11.99 17.50
CA GLN A 561 24.71 -12.78 16.83
C GLN A 561 25.16 -13.07 15.40
N ASN A 562 25.24 -14.36 15.03
CA ASN A 562 25.51 -14.77 13.66
C ASN A 562 24.20 -15.05 12.93
N VAL A 563 24.13 -14.63 11.68
CA VAL A 563 23.00 -14.86 10.77
C VAL A 563 23.52 -15.46 9.49
N LEU A 564 23.19 -16.72 9.25
CA LEU A 564 23.40 -17.39 7.99
C LEU A 564 22.48 -16.78 6.93
N LEU A 565 23.03 -16.23 5.86
CA LEU A 565 22.26 -15.60 4.79
C LEU A 565 21.80 -16.67 3.78
N PRO A 566 20.52 -16.69 3.37
CA PRO A 566 20.03 -17.57 2.30
C PRO A 566 20.39 -16.97 0.93
N LYS A 567 21.67 -16.64 0.77
CA LYS A 567 22.27 -15.98 -0.39
C LYS A 567 23.55 -16.70 -0.76
N GLY A 568 23.78 -16.80 -2.06
CA GLY A 568 24.95 -17.47 -2.60
C GLY A 568 24.98 -17.41 -4.12
N TYR A 569 25.94 -18.13 -4.69
CA TYR A 569 26.15 -18.17 -6.14
C TYR A 569 25.78 -19.52 -6.74
N HIS A 570 24.87 -20.27 -6.13
CA HIS A 570 24.48 -21.60 -6.57
C HIS A 570 23.22 -21.59 -7.43
N GLN A 571 23.08 -22.61 -8.26
CA GLN A 571 21.84 -22.89 -8.99
C GLN A 571 20.75 -23.39 -8.02
N ASN A 572 19.49 -23.15 -8.37
CA ASN A 572 18.36 -23.57 -7.55
C ASN A 572 18.40 -25.08 -7.25
N ASN A 573 18.33 -25.40 -5.96
CA ASN A 573 18.35 -26.74 -5.40
C ASN A 573 19.57 -27.58 -5.86
N SER A 574 20.73 -26.94 -6.03
CA SER A 574 21.96 -27.58 -6.48
C SER A 574 23.21 -26.93 -5.88
N ASN A 575 24.21 -27.72 -5.49
CA ASN A 575 25.52 -27.17 -5.11
C ASN A 575 26.37 -26.75 -6.33
N THR A 576 25.86 -26.90 -7.55
CA THR A 576 26.51 -26.35 -8.75
C THR A 576 26.53 -24.82 -8.67
N VAL A 577 27.73 -24.24 -8.70
CA VAL A 577 27.92 -22.79 -8.79
C VAL A 577 27.39 -22.30 -10.15
N ASN A 578 26.64 -21.21 -10.13
CA ASN A 578 26.17 -20.52 -11.32
C ASN A 578 27.38 -20.07 -12.15
N PRO A 579 27.53 -20.55 -13.40
CA PRO A 579 28.70 -20.26 -14.23
C PRO A 579 28.87 -18.77 -14.53
N ASN A 580 27.78 -18.00 -14.49
CA ASN A 580 27.82 -16.56 -14.72
C ASN A 580 28.28 -15.75 -13.50
N SER A 581 28.38 -16.36 -12.30
CA SER A 581 28.76 -15.64 -11.08
C SER A 581 30.19 -15.11 -11.10
N GLY A 582 31.09 -15.69 -11.91
CA GLY A 582 32.45 -15.21 -12.08
C GLY A 582 32.62 -14.15 -13.18
N ASN A 583 31.55 -13.82 -13.92
CA ASN A 583 31.61 -12.83 -14.99
C ASN A 583 31.36 -11.42 -14.41
N PRO A 584 32.34 -10.50 -14.44
CA PRO A 584 32.18 -9.17 -13.84
C PRO A 584 31.10 -8.33 -14.51
N LEU A 585 30.70 -8.67 -15.74
CA LEU A 585 29.65 -7.96 -16.49
C LEU A 585 28.26 -8.55 -16.22
N ASN A 586 28.14 -9.69 -15.54
CA ASN A 586 26.86 -10.36 -15.33
C ASN A 586 26.29 -10.06 -13.94
N GLY A 587 24.99 -9.72 -13.87
CA GLY A 587 24.30 -9.48 -12.60
C GLY A 587 24.35 -10.65 -11.62
N ALA A 588 24.54 -11.89 -12.08
CA ALA A 588 24.73 -13.07 -11.23
C ALA A 588 26.03 -13.05 -10.41
N SER A 589 26.95 -12.11 -10.67
CA SER A 589 28.16 -11.88 -9.87
C SER A 589 27.93 -10.92 -8.68
N PHE A 590 26.70 -10.44 -8.50
CA PHE A 590 26.34 -9.44 -7.51
C PHE A 590 25.15 -9.90 -6.66
N ILE A 591 25.25 -9.76 -5.34
CA ILE A 591 24.20 -10.12 -4.37
C ILE A 591 23.83 -8.89 -3.55
N ARG A 592 22.54 -8.75 -3.25
CA ARG A 592 22.03 -7.87 -2.19
C ARG A 592 21.37 -8.71 -1.10
N PHE A 593 21.38 -8.18 0.13
CA PHE A 593 20.72 -8.78 1.27
C PHE A 593 20.31 -7.72 2.29
N ALA A 594 19.30 -8.02 3.09
CA ALA A 594 18.97 -7.25 4.28
C ALA A 594 18.73 -8.17 5.48
N VAL A 595 19.10 -7.71 6.67
CA VAL A 595 18.91 -8.43 7.93
C VAL A 595 18.38 -7.47 8.99
N ASN A 596 17.27 -7.82 9.64
CA ASN A 596 16.77 -7.07 10.79
C ASN A 596 17.36 -7.61 12.09
N PHE A 597 17.89 -6.72 12.92
CA PHE A 597 18.28 -7.01 14.30
C PHE A 597 17.38 -6.25 15.26
N SER A 598 17.14 -6.82 16.45
CA SER A 598 16.42 -6.11 17.51
C SER A 598 17.18 -4.85 17.93
N ALA A 599 16.47 -3.72 18.01
CA ALA A 599 17.03 -2.49 18.54
C ALA A 599 17.15 -2.48 20.08
N ALA A 600 16.73 -3.56 20.77
CA ALA A 600 16.90 -3.71 22.22
C ALA A 600 18.37 -3.73 22.65
N LYS A 601 19.29 -4.06 21.73
CA LYS A 601 20.74 -3.95 21.92
C LYS A 601 21.32 -3.00 20.88
N LYS A 602 22.15 -2.05 21.32
CA LYS A 602 22.84 -1.14 20.39
C LYS A 602 23.89 -1.92 19.60
N LEU A 603 23.78 -1.88 18.27
CA LEU A 603 24.76 -2.45 17.36
C LEU A 603 26.04 -1.63 17.41
N LYS A 604 27.20 -2.30 17.51
CA LYS A 604 28.52 -1.68 17.56
C LYS A 604 29.31 -1.93 16.27
N ARG A 605 29.18 -3.12 15.71
CA ARG A 605 29.91 -3.54 14.51
C ARG A 605 29.15 -4.64 13.78
N VAL A 606 29.29 -4.66 12.46
CA VAL A 606 28.86 -5.78 11.61
C VAL A 606 30.01 -6.25 10.75
N ASP A 607 30.11 -7.56 10.60
CA ASP A 607 31.13 -8.24 9.82
C ASP A 607 30.48 -9.28 8.90
N LEU A 608 30.88 -9.30 7.64
CA LEU A 608 30.38 -10.23 6.63
C LEU A 608 31.47 -11.25 6.30
N TYR A 609 31.14 -12.53 6.38
CA TYR A 609 32.06 -13.65 6.15
C TYR A 609 31.59 -14.53 5.00
N VAL A 610 32.56 -15.13 4.32
CA VAL A 610 32.37 -16.21 3.35
C VAL A 610 32.36 -17.54 4.10
N THR A 611 31.31 -18.34 3.94
CA THR A 611 31.16 -19.65 4.58
C THR A 611 30.88 -20.79 3.59
N GLU A 612 30.39 -20.50 2.38
CA GLU A 612 30.26 -21.45 1.25
C GLU A 612 29.53 -22.78 1.57
N PHE A 613 28.43 -22.74 2.32
CA PHE A 613 27.67 -23.96 2.61
C PHE A 613 26.85 -24.49 1.42
N GLY A 614 26.65 -23.68 0.37
CA GLY A 614 25.91 -24.08 -0.82
C GLY A 614 24.39 -24.23 -0.61
N ALA A 615 23.70 -24.73 -1.64
CA ALA A 615 22.25 -24.89 -1.64
C ALA A 615 21.75 -26.20 -0.98
N LYS A 616 22.66 -27.16 -0.81
CA LYS A 616 22.48 -28.44 -0.12
C LYS A 616 23.60 -28.60 0.91
N PRO A 617 23.53 -27.86 2.02
CA PRO A 617 24.55 -27.94 3.06
C PRO A 617 24.59 -29.35 3.66
N THR A 618 25.73 -29.71 4.26
CA THR A 618 25.88 -30.97 5.02
C THR A 618 25.12 -30.98 6.35
N PHE A 619 24.48 -29.86 6.71
CA PHE A 619 23.74 -29.63 7.95
C PHE A 619 24.59 -29.90 9.20
N SER A 620 25.78 -29.32 9.23
CA SER A 620 26.76 -29.47 10.31
C SER A 620 27.29 -28.11 10.74
N ALA A 621 27.37 -27.87 12.04
CA ALA A 621 27.92 -26.65 12.60
C ALA A 621 29.37 -26.43 12.15
N MET A 622 29.69 -25.21 11.73
CA MET A 622 31.07 -24.81 11.52
C MET A 622 31.74 -24.46 12.86
N ASN A 623 33.07 -24.56 12.89
CA ASN A 623 33.83 -24.05 14.03
C ASN A 623 33.69 -22.52 14.09
N PRO A 624 33.27 -21.92 15.23
CA PRO A 624 33.23 -20.47 15.39
C PRO A 624 34.56 -19.77 15.06
N ALA A 625 35.69 -20.43 15.31
CA ALA A 625 37.02 -19.91 15.00
C ALA A 625 37.29 -19.78 13.49
N SER A 626 36.42 -20.31 12.63
CA SER A 626 36.49 -20.14 11.17
C SER A 626 35.89 -18.82 10.67
N LEU A 627 35.16 -18.07 11.51
CA LEU A 627 34.71 -16.71 11.19
C LEU A 627 35.85 -15.71 11.40
N VAL A 628 36.85 -15.79 10.52
CA VAL A 628 38.03 -14.91 10.49
C VAL A 628 38.10 -14.20 9.14
N ASN A 629 38.74 -13.02 9.10
CA ASN A 629 38.95 -12.22 7.90
C ASN A 629 37.63 -11.87 7.15
N PRO A 630 36.80 -10.97 7.73
CA PRO A 630 35.58 -10.56 7.07
C PRO A 630 35.87 -9.92 5.71
N ILE A 631 35.00 -10.19 4.73
CA ILE A 631 35.04 -9.59 3.38
C ILE A 631 34.37 -8.21 3.33
N GLY A 632 33.79 -7.78 4.45
CA GLY A 632 33.22 -6.46 4.65
C GLY A 632 32.99 -6.21 6.14
N SER A 633 33.34 -5.03 6.63
CA SER A 633 33.18 -4.64 8.03
C SER A 633 32.67 -3.20 8.11
N LEU A 634 31.76 -2.95 9.05
CA LEU A 634 31.28 -1.61 9.36
C LEU A 634 31.23 -1.45 10.88
N VAL A 635 31.91 -0.41 11.38
CA VAL A 635 31.74 0.07 12.75
C VAL A 635 30.54 1.02 12.77
N VAL A 636 29.60 0.76 13.67
CA VAL A 636 28.37 1.56 13.80
C VAL A 636 28.63 2.71 14.78
N PRO A 637 28.38 3.97 14.38
CA PRO A 637 28.62 5.14 15.23
C PRO A 637 27.87 5.17 16.58
#